data_AF-A0A522B0Y7-F1
#
_entry.id   AF-A0A522B0Y7-F1
#
_cell.length_a   1.000
_cell.length_b   1.000
_cell.length_c   1.000
_cell.angle_alpha   90.00
_cell.angle_beta   90.00
_cell.angle_gamma   90.00
#
_symmetry.space_group_name_H-M   'P 1'
#
loop_
_entity.id
_entity.type
_entity.pdbx_description
1 polymer ?
#
loop_
_entity_poly.entity_id
_entity_poly.type
_entity_poly.pdbx_seq_one_letter_code
_entity_poly.pdbx_strand_id
1 'polypeptide(L)'
;VPPLKPGVTIVHAQRADASGNTQVWGLLGCQKEAAFAAERVIVVVEELVDEAVIRADPNRTIIPGLIVDAVVVEPFGAHPSYVQGAYDRDNRFYLDWDAITRDEASLQAWLRDWVLDLDGRAAYVDKLGPDRIASLRPGSAPSGVVEYGDYR
;
A
#
# COMPACT_ATOMS: atom_id res chain seq x y z
N VAL A 1 -20.07 15.98 -16.61
CA VAL A 1 -19.80 15.23 -15.36
C VAL A 1 -18.99 16.15 -14.44
N PRO A 2 -19.37 16.34 -13.17
CA PRO A 2 -18.65 17.23 -12.23
C PRO A 2 -17.31 16.63 -11.75
N PRO A 3 -16.36 17.46 -11.26
CA PRO A 3 -15.08 16.98 -10.72
C PRO A 3 -15.27 16.24 -9.39
N LEU A 4 -14.48 15.19 -9.16
CA LEU A 4 -14.40 14.48 -7.88
C LEU A 4 -13.42 15.21 -6.95
N LYS A 5 -13.86 15.53 -5.72
CA LYS A 5 -13.05 16.19 -4.69
C LYS A 5 -13.21 15.45 -3.36
N PRO A 6 -12.40 14.42 -3.09
CA PRO A 6 -12.50 13.66 -1.84
C PRO A 6 -12.13 14.52 -0.61
N GLY A 7 -12.81 14.30 0.51
CA GLY A 7 -12.36 14.89 1.79
C GLY A 7 -11.06 14.24 2.28
N VAL A 8 -10.91 12.93 2.06
CA VAL A 8 -9.71 12.17 2.41
C VAL A 8 -9.42 11.16 1.30
N THR A 9 -8.15 11.04 0.94
CA THR A 9 -7.62 9.93 0.14
C THR A 9 -6.64 9.12 0.99
N ILE A 10 -6.76 7.80 0.94
CA ILE A 10 -5.81 6.86 1.52
C ILE A 10 -5.19 6.07 0.36
N VAL A 11 -3.86 6.10 0.26
CA VAL A 11 -3.11 5.32 -0.75
C VAL A 11 -2.13 4.41 -0.07
N HIS A 12 -1.92 3.22 -0.64
CA HIS A 12 -0.88 2.31 -0.21
C HIS A 12 0.27 2.33 -1.21
N ALA A 13 1.49 2.52 -0.71
CA ALA A 13 2.69 2.65 -1.51
C ALA A 13 3.82 1.77 -0.94
N GLN A 14 4.89 1.65 -1.70
CA GLN A 14 6.04 0.88 -1.25
C GLN A 14 6.80 1.59 -0.14
N ARG A 15 7.15 2.87 -0.33
CA ARG A 15 7.91 3.60 0.68
C ARG A 15 7.67 5.10 0.66
N ALA A 16 7.92 5.72 1.80
CA ALA A 16 7.99 7.17 1.94
C ALA A 16 9.09 7.57 2.92
N ASP A 17 9.47 8.85 2.91
CA ASP A 17 10.18 9.43 4.04
C ASP A 17 9.21 9.98 5.10
N ALA A 18 9.76 10.42 6.23
CA ALA A 18 8.99 11.01 7.33
C ALA A 18 8.28 12.32 6.95
N SER A 19 8.69 12.98 5.86
CA SER A 19 8.03 14.18 5.34
C SER A 19 6.87 13.84 4.38
N GLY A 20 6.63 12.56 4.10
CA GLY A 20 5.57 12.09 3.21
C GLY A 20 5.93 12.08 1.73
N ASN A 21 7.19 12.31 1.36
CA ASN A 21 7.61 12.14 -0.03
C ASN A 21 7.52 10.65 -0.37
N THR A 22 6.48 10.29 -1.13
CA THR A 22 6.05 8.91 -1.30
C THR A 22 6.45 8.41 -2.66
N GLN A 23 7.27 7.36 -2.65
CA GLN A 23 7.67 6.67 -3.86
C GLN A 23 6.70 5.54 -4.19
N VAL A 24 6.24 5.53 -5.44
CA VAL A 24 5.34 4.51 -5.98
C VAL A 24 5.91 3.99 -7.30
N TRP A 25 5.89 2.67 -7.48
CA TRP A 25 6.26 2.06 -8.76
C TRP A 25 5.35 0.89 -9.12
N GLY A 26 5.42 0.48 -10.39
CA GLY A 26 4.54 -0.54 -10.96
C GLY A 26 3.26 0.08 -11.48
N LEU A 27 2.13 -0.56 -11.18
CA LEU A 27 0.81 -0.11 -11.60
C LEU A 27 0.31 1.04 -10.70
N LEU A 28 0.41 2.27 -11.20
CA LEU A 28 0.07 3.48 -10.44
C LEU A 28 -1.44 3.70 -10.26
N GLY A 29 -2.27 3.17 -11.17
CA GLY A 29 -3.72 3.38 -11.14
C GLY A 29 -4.06 4.88 -11.15
N CYS A 30 -4.96 5.29 -10.25
CA CYS A 30 -5.37 6.69 -10.04
C CYS A 30 -4.78 7.31 -8.77
N GLN A 31 -3.73 6.72 -8.19
CA GLN A 31 -3.23 7.12 -6.87
C GLN A 31 -2.79 8.59 -6.84
N LYS A 32 -2.08 9.04 -7.88
CA LYS A 32 -1.62 10.43 -8.00
C LYS A 32 -2.83 11.37 -8.07
N GLU A 33 -3.77 11.09 -8.96
CA GLU A 33 -4.95 11.91 -9.18
C GLU A 33 -5.80 11.98 -7.90
N ALA A 34 -5.99 10.86 -7.20
CA ALA A 34 -6.73 10.79 -5.95
C ALA A 34 -6.06 11.59 -4.83
N ALA A 35 -4.73 11.53 -4.73
CA ALA A 35 -3.98 12.30 -3.73
C ALA A 35 -4.08 13.81 -4.00
N PHE A 36 -3.87 14.24 -5.25
CA PHE A 36 -3.95 15.67 -5.61
C PHE A 36 -5.38 16.23 -5.58
N ALA A 37 -6.41 15.39 -5.72
CA ALA A 37 -7.81 15.83 -5.69
C ALA A 37 -8.36 15.99 -4.26
N ALA A 38 -7.70 15.41 -3.26
CA ALA A 38 -8.24 15.33 -1.91
C ALA A 38 -7.88 16.54 -1.03
N GLU A 39 -8.74 16.83 -0.06
CA GLU A 39 -8.42 17.81 0.98
C GLU A 39 -7.38 17.30 1.98
N ARG A 40 -7.35 15.98 2.21
CA ARG A 40 -6.40 15.29 3.09
C ARG A 40 -5.84 14.03 2.45
N VAL A 41 -4.55 13.76 2.65
CA VAL A 41 -3.88 12.57 2.11
C VAL A 41 -3.18 11.78 3.21
N ILE A 42 -3.52 10.51 3.31
CA ILE A 42 -2.82 9.52 4.16
C ILE A 42 -2.11 8.54 3.24
N VAL A 43 -0.80 8.38 3.44
CA VAL A 43 -0.01 7.37 2.75
C VAL A 43 0.30 6.24 3.72
N VAL A 44 -0.09 5.02 3.35
CA VAL A 44 0.29 3.79 4.04
C VAL A 44 1.45 3.18 3.27
N VAL A 45 2.54 2.83 3.95
CA VAL A 45 3.76 2.35 3.30
C VAL A 45 4.28 1.06 3.90
N GLU A 46 4.92 0.25 3.06
CA GLU A 46 5.65 -0.95 3.51
C GLU A 46 6.93 -0.59 4.28
N GLU A 47 7.57 0.52 3.91
CA GLU A 47 8.85 0.93 4.46
C GLU A 47 8.92 2.46 4.64
N LEU A 48 9.46 2.89 5.77
CA LEU A 48 9.90 4.26 5.99
C LEU A 48 11.41 4.34 5.69
N VAL A 49 11.82 5.28 4.84
CA VAL A 49 13.22 5.47 4.44
C VAL A 49 13.71 6.87 4.73
N ASP A 50 15.03 7.04 4.75
CA ASP A 50 15.65 8.37 4.84
C ASP A 50 15.39 9.18 3.56
N GLU A 51 15.30 10.51 3.70
CA GLU A 51 15.14 11.46 2.58
C GLU A 51 16.19 11.25 1.47
N ALA A 52 17.42 10.86 1.84
CA ALA A 52 18.49 10.58 0.88
C ALA A 52 18.13 9.47 -0.11
N VAL A 53 17.38 8.45 0.33
CA VAL A 53 16.87 7.37 -0.53
C VAL A 53 15.82 7.90 -1.50
N ILE A 54 14.94 8.79 -1.02
CA ILE A 54 13.93 9.43 -1.86
C ILE A 54 14.60 10.29 -2.95
N ARG A 55 15.60 11.08 -2.57
CA ARG A 55 16.33 11.99 -3.46
C ARG A 55 17.23 11.27 -4.47
N ALA A 56 17.64 10.03 -4.19
CA ALA A 56 18.41 9.22 -5.13
C ALA A 56 17.60 8.76 -6.34
N ASP A 57 16.26 8.70 -6.24
CA ASP A 57 15.37 8.39 -7.37
C ASP A 57 14.11 9.27 -7.34
N PRO A 58 14.25 10.57 -7.64
CA PRO A 58 13.17 11.53 -7.46
C PRO A 58 11.98 11.25 -8.39
N ASN A 59 12.21 10.60 -9.55
CA ASN A 59 11.15 10.27 -10.51
C ASN A 59 10.15 9.23 -10.01
N ARG A 60 10.50 8.44 -8.99
CA ARG A 60 9.54 7.54 -8.32
C ARG A 60 8.66 8.26 -7.32
N THR A 61 8.98 9.49 -6.94
CA THR A 61 8.21 10.28 -5.98
C THR A 61 6.99 10.86 -6.67
N ILE A 62 5.88 10.11 -6.66
CA ILE A 62 4.66 10.47 -7.38
C ILE A 62 3.75 11.36 -6.52
N ILE A 63 3.82 11.22 -5.20
CA ILE A 63 3.05 12.02 -4.23
C ILE A 63 4.05 12.80 -3.38
N PRO A 64 4.12 14.13 -3.53
CA PRO A 64 5.05 14.95 -2.78
C PRO A 64 4.60 15.10 -1.32
N GLY A 65 5.55 15.17 -0.39
CA GLY A 65 5.24 15.36 1.03
C GLY A 65 4.42 16.62 1.34
N LEU A 66 4.47 17.63 0.45
CA LEU A 66 3.71 18.88 0.58
C LEU A 66 2.19 18.68 0.67
N ILE A 67 1.66 17.59 0.10
CA ILE A 67 0.22 17.30 0.11
C ILE A 67 -0.14 16.15 1.05
N VAL A 68 0.83 15.57 1.77
CA VAL A 68 0.63 14.42 2.65
C VAL A 68 0.41 14.91 4.09
N ASP A 69 -0.70 14.50 4.69
CA ASP A 69 -1.04 14.82 6.08
C ASP A 69 -0.52 13.77 7.07
N ALA A 70 -0.40 12.52 6.65
CA ALA A 70 0.07 11.43 7.51
C ALA A 70 0.78 10.32 6.73
N VAL A 71 1.86 9.82 7.31
CA VAL A 71 2.58 8.61 6.89
C VAL A 71 2.34 7.52 7.91
N VAL A 72 1.84 6.37 7.45
CA VAL A 72 1.57 5.19 8.28
C VAL A 72 2.45 4.05 7.77
N VAL A 73 3.32 3.53 8.63
CA VAL A 73 4.15 2.36 8.30
C VAL A 73 3.37 1.11 8.68
N GLU A 74 2.89 0.38 7.68
CA GLU A 74 2.09 -0.83 7.90
C GLU A 74 2.48 -1.89 6.87
N PRO A 75 3.52 -2.69 7.15
CA PRO A 75 3.94 -3.77 6.28
C PRO A 75 2.79 -4.75 6.05
N PHE A 76 2.70 -5.25 4.82
CA PHE A 76 1.59 -6.09 4.38
C PHE A 76 0.23 -5.37 4.29
N GLY A 77 0.17 -4.04 4.44
CA GLY A 77 -1.08 -3.28 4.55
C GLY A 77 -2.04 -3.36 3.36
N ALA A 78 -1.58 -3.69 2.17
CA ALA A 78 -2.43 -3.85 0.98
C ALA A 78 -2.98 -5.27 0.78
N HIS A 79 -2.53 -6.27 1.57
CA HIS A 79 -3.09 -7.63 1.48
C HIS A 79 -4.62 -7.59 1.68
N PRO A 80 -5.41 -8.30 0.84
CA PRO A 80 -5.01 -9.41 -0.05
C PRO A 80 -4.46 -9.02 -1.42
N SER A 81 -4.40 -7.72 -1.75
CA SER A 81 -3.75 -7.24 -2.97
C SER A 81 -2.22 -7.37 -2.89
N TYR A 82 -1.54 -7.15 -4.01
CA TYR A 82 -0.09 -7.15 -4.10
C TYR A 82 0.48 -5.75 -3.84
N VAL A 83 1.76 -5.71 -3.46
CA VAL A 83 2.61 -4.52 -3.53
C VAL A 83 3.88 -4.91 -4.26
N GLN A 84 4.08 -4.35 -5.45
CA GLN A 84 5.14 -4.81 -6.36
C GLN A 84 6.52 -4.69 -5.71
N GLY A 85 7.18 -5.84 -5.55
CA GLY A 85 8.50 -5.98 -4.92
C GLY A 85 8.46 -6.34 -3.42
N ALA A 86 7.31 -6.19 -2.75
CA ALA A 86 7.13 -6.56 -1.35
C ALA A 86 6.43 -7.92 -1.20
N TYR A 87 5.25 -8.09 -1.80
CA TYR A 87 4.46 -9.33 -1.80
C TYR A 87 3.50 -9.41 -2.99
N ASP A 88 3.21 -10.64 -3.41
CA ASP A 88 2.24 -10.98 -4.43
C ASP A 88 0.80 -11.03 -3.87
N ARG A 89 -0.17 -11.12 -4.77
CA ARG A 89 -1.60 -11.16 -4.47
C ARG A 89 -2.00 -12.49 -3.83
N ASP A 90 -2.73 -12.45 -2.73
CA ASP A 90 -3.32 -13.64 -2.12
C ASP A 90 -4.60 -14.03 -2.87
N ASN A 91 -4.43 -14.71 -4.00
CA ASN A 91 -5.54 -15.18 -4.84
C ASN A 91 -6.51 -16.08 -4.06
N ARG A 92 -6.01 -16.87 -3.11
CA ARG A 92 -6.86 -17.74 -2.28
C ARG A 92 -7.84 -16.89 -1.48
N PHE A 93 -7.36 -15.83 -0.84
CA PHE A 93 -8.20 -14.90 -0.07
C PHE A 93 -9.30 -14.25 -0.94
N TYR A 94 -8.99 -13.90 -2.18
CA TYR A 94 -9.99 -13.38 -3.12
C TYR A 94 -11.02 -14.43 -3.56
N LEU A 95 -10.59 -15.67 -3.80
CA LEU A 95 -11.50 -16.76 -4.18
C LEU A 95 -12.46 -17.13 -3.06
N ASP A 96 -11.99 -17.11 -1.80
CA ASP A 96 -12.82 -17.40 -0.63
C ASP A 96 -13.96 -16.37 -0.46
N TRP A 97 -13.75 -15.12 -0.90
CA TRP A 97 -14.67 -13.99 -0.72
C TRP A 97 -16.07 -14.21 -1.31
N ASP A 98 -16.18 -14.83 -2.49
CA ASP A 98 -17.48 -15.09 -3.13
C ASP A 98 -18.37 -15.98 -2.26
N ALA A 99 -17.83 -17.06 -1.68
CA ALA A 99 -18.60 -17.93 -0.80
C ALA A 99 -18.97 -17.23 0.51
N ILE A 100 -18.04 -16.48 1.09
CA ILE A 100 -18.22 -15.77 2.37
C ILE A 100 -19.38 -14.76 2.30
N THR A 101 -19.52 -14.08 1.16
CA THR A 101 -20.44 -12.95 1.01
C THR A 101 -21.85 -13.34 0.55
N ARG A 102 -22.09 -14.61 0.20
CA ARG A 102 -23.40 -15.09 -0.26
C ARG A 102 -24.47 -15.15 0.83
N ASP A 103 -24.05 -15.24 2.08
CA ASP A 103 -24.93 -15.34 3.24
C ASP A 103 -24.52 -14.30 4.29
N GLU A 104 -25.49 -13.58 4.83
CA GLU A 104 -25.25 -12.48 5.78
C GLU A 104 -24.60 -12.99 7.07
N ALA A 105 -25.04 -14.14 7.59
CA ALA A 105 -24.47 -14.69 8.82
C ALA A 105 -22.99 -15.07 8.64
N SER A 106 -22.65 -15.64 7.47
CA SER A 106 -21.28 -15.99 7.08
C SER A 106 -20.40 -14.75 6.93
N LEU A 107 -20.89 -13.69 6.28
CA LEU A 107 -20.20 -12.41 6.17
C LEU A 107 -19.96 -11.78 7.55
N GLN A 108 -20.97 -11.75 8.41
CA GLN A 108 -20.84 -11.18 9.76
C GLN A 108 -19.86 -11.97 10.63
N ALA A 109 -19.84 -13.29 10.50
CA ALA A 109 -18.84 -14.12 11.18
C ALA A 109 -17.43 -13.80 10.69
N TRP A 110 -17.26 -13.66 9.37
CA TRP A 110 -15.98 -13.30 8.79
C TRP A 110 -15.51 -11.90 9.20
N LEU A 111 -16.39 -10.91 9.22
CA LEU A 111 -16.07 -9.53 9.64
C LEU A 111 -15.61 -9.48 11.10
N ARG A 112 -16.29 -10.21 11.99
CA ARG A 112 -15.82 -10.36 13.38
C ARG A 112 -14.42 -10.96 13.41
N ASP A 113 -14.24 -12.08 12.74
CA ASP A 113 -13.03 -12.87 12.77
C ASP A 113 -11.80 -12.17 12.13
N TRP A 114 -11.98 -11.38 11.06
CA TRP A 114 -10.89 -10.77 10.28
C TRP A 114 -10.79 -9.25 10.38
N VAL A 115 -11.76 -8.58 11.00
CA VAL A 115 -11.81 -7.11 11.03
C VAL A 115 -12.10 -6.57 12.43
N LEU A 116 -13.24 -6.95 13.03
CA LEU A 116 -13.76 -6.28 14.22
C LEU A 116 -13.14 -6.78 15.52
N ASP A 117 -12.85 -8.09 15.62
CA ASP A 117 -12.36 -8.72 16.84
C ASP A 117 -10.83 -8.93 16.84
N LEU A 118 -10.12 -8.43 15.82
CA LEU A 118 -8.66 -8.44 15.76
C LEU A 118 -8.07 -7.20 16.43
N ASP A 119 -7.00 -7.40 17.20
CA ASP A 119 -6.22 -6.33 17.84
C ASP A 119 -5.23 -5.69 16.83
N GLY A 120 -5.78 -5.12 15.76
CA GLY A 120 -5.02 -4.41 14.74
C GLY A 120 -4.30 -5.30 13.72
N ARG A 121 -3.40 -4.67 12.95
CA ARG A 121 -2.77 -5.30 11.78
C ARG A 121 -1.80 -6.41 12.14
N ALA A 122 -1.04 -6.26 13.22
CA ALA A 122 -0.10 -7.30 13.66
C ALA A 122 -0.83 -8.64 13.89
N ALA A 123 -1.96 -8.60 14.61
CA ALA A 123 -2.79 -9.78 14.84
C ALA A 123 -3.36 -10.38 13.53
N TYR A 124 -3.70 -9.54 12.55
CA TYR A 124 -4.09 -10.00 11.22
C TYR A 124 -2.97 -10.76 10.51
N VAL A 125 -1.76 -10.21 10.49
CA VAL A 125 -0.60 -10.82 9.82
C VAL A 125 -0.22 -12.13 10.51
N ASP A 126 -0.20 -12.16 11.83
CA ASP A 126 0.04 -13.38 12.61
C ASP A 126 -1.00 -14.46 12.29
N LYS A 127 -2.28 -14.06 12.16
CA LYS A 127 -3.38 -14.96 11.82
C LYS A 127 -3.29 -15.54 10.41
N LEU A 128 -2.71 -14.81 9.44
CA LEU A 128 -2.43 -15.39 8.12
C LEU A 128 -1.48 -16.58 8.20
N GLY A 129 -0.58 -16.56 9.18
CA GLY A 129 0.40 -17.61 9.45
C GLY A 129 1.65 -17.52 8.56
N PRO A 130 2.79 -18.03 9.04
CA PRO A 130 4.08 -17.86 8.39
C PRO A 130 4.15 -18.49 7.00
N ASP A 131 3.51 -19.65 6.79
CA ASP A 131 3.51 -20.35 5.50
C ASP A 131 2.80 -19.54 4.41
N ARG A 132 1.68 -18.90 4.77
CA ARG A 132 0.92 -18.05 3.85
C ARG A 132 1.73 -16.82 3.48
N ILE A 133 2.32 -16.15 4.47
CA ILE A 133 3.20 -15.00 4.25
C ILE A 133 4.40 -15.38 3.37
N ALA A 134 5.05 -16.52 3.64
CA ALA A 134 6.19 -16.99 2.86
C ALA A 134 5.81 -17.26 1.39
N SER A 135 4.63 -17.85 1.14
CA SER A 135 4.15 -18.15 -0.20
C SER A 135 3.89 -16.91 -1.08
N LEU A 136 3.71 -15.74 -0.45
CA LEU A 136 3.44 -14.47 -1.13
C LEU A 136 4.72 -13.66 -1.42
N ARG A 137 5.90 -14.14 -0.99
CA ARG A 137 7.16 -13.44 -1.24
C ARG A 137 7.56 -13.53 -2.72
N PRO A 138 7.80 -12.40 -3.40
CA PRO A 138 8.24 -12.43 -4.79
C PRO A 138 9.71 -12.84 -4.88
N GLY A 139 10.11 -13.34 -6.05
CA GLY A 139 11.52 -13.47 -6.39
C GLY A 139 12.20 -12.12 -6.65
N SER A 140 13.54 -12.11 -6.70
CA SER A 140 14.31 -10.91 -7.03
C SER A 140 14.28 -10.61 -8.53
N ALA A 141 13.90 -9.39 -8.89
CA ALA A 141 13.93 -8.87 -10.26
C ALA A 141 14.18 -7.34 -10.24
N PRO A 142 15.42 -6.89 -9.98
CA PRO A 142 15.73 -5.48 -9.87
C PRO A 142 15.56 -4.76 -11.22
N SER A 143 15.09 -3.50 -11.19
CA SER A 143 15.16 -2.63 -12.37
C SER A 143 16.59 -2.16 -12.64
N GLY A 144 16.88 -1.73 -13.87
CA GLY A 144 18.18 -1.12 -14.22
C GLY A 144 18.43 0.23 -13.52
N VAL A 145 19.68 0.69 -13.59
CA VAL A 145 20.12 2.00 -13.06
C VAL A 145 19.95 3.08 -14.12
N VAL A 146 19.59 4.29 -13.69
CA VAL A 146 19.53 5.49 -14.53
C VAL A 146 20.60 6.47 -14.05
N GLU A 147 21.43 6.95 -14.97
CA GLU A 147 22.41 8.01 -14.71
C GLU A 147 21.73 9.37 -14.98
N TYR A 148 21.76 10.27 -13.98
CA TYR A 148 21.10 11.59 -14.05
C TYR A 148 22.08 12.76 -14.24
N GLY A 149 23.38 12.54 -14.14
CA GLY A 149 24.43 13.55 -14.19
C GLY A 149 24.64 14.27 -12.85
N ASP A 150 25.88 14.71 -12.61
CA ASP A 150 26.23 15.66 -11.55
C ASP A 150 26.23 17.08 -12.13
N TYR A 151 25.09 17.78 -11.99
CA TYR A 151 24.96 19.18 -12.39
C TYR A 151 25.61 20.08 -11.33
N ARG A 152 26.82 20.57 -11.63
CA ARG A 152 27.56 21.54 -10.81
C ARG A 152 27.39 22.97 -11.30
#